data_AF-A0AAW8KPP1-F1
#
_entry.id   AF-A0AAW8KPP1-F1
#
_cell.length_a   1.000
_cell.length_b   1.000
_cell.length_c   1.000
_cell.angle_alpha   90.00
_cell.angle_beta   90.00
_cell.angle_gamma   90.00
#
_symmetry.space_group_name_H-M   'P 1'
#
loop_
_entity.id
_entity.type
_entity.pdbx_description
1 polymer ?
#
loop_
_entity_poly.entity_id
_entity_poly.type
_entity_poly.pdbx_seq_one_letter_code
_entity_poly.pdbx_strand_id
1 'polypeptide(L)'
;ITGEFDAKKMQKLLNQEFGHWNGKQPYQKILIDHVDFPAQQVHVLSEQREFGSYQSVLSIPVGKNHPDASALILMNYILGESQISSRLAQELREKNALVYGFGSGLQLDRDTNVGA
;
A
#
# COMPACT_ATOMS: atom_id res chain seq x y z
N ILE A 1 -13.69 -9.68 14.35
CA ILE A 1 -13.80 -11.13 14.62
C ILE A 1 -14.53 -11.75 13.45
N THR A 2 -13.94 -12.74 12.81
CA THR A 2 -14.43 -13.35 11.57
C THR A 2 -14.47 -14.86 11.74
N GLY A 3 -15.52 -15.52 11.24
CA GLY A 3 -15.75 -16.96 11.39
C GLY A 3 -17.08 -17.26 12.09
N GLU A 4 -17.26 -18.50 12.52
CA GLU A 4 -18.42 -18.93 13.30
C GLU A 4 -18.23 -18.57 14.78
N PHE A 5 -19.03 -17.63 15.28
CA PHE A 5 -19.04 -17.27 16.70
C PHE A 5 -20.39 -16.70 17.13
N ASP A 6 -20.69 -16.79 18.43
CA ASP A 6 -21.83 -16.09 19.02
C ASP A 6 -21.44 -14.64 19.34
N ALA A 7 -22.10 -13.69 18.68
CA ALA A 7 -21.80 -12.27 18.81
C ALA A 7 -21.96 -11.74 20.25
N LYS A 8 -22.96 -12.23 21.00
CA LYS A 8 -23.24 -11.76 22.37
C LYS A 8 -22.18 -12.28 23.34
N LYS A 9 -21.83 -13.56 23.27
CA LYS A 9 -20.76 -14.16 24.08
C LYS A 9 -19.43 -13.45 23.81
N MET A 10 -19.16 -13.18 22.53
CA MET A 10 -17.92 -12.53 22.13
C MET A 10 -17.84 -11.07 22.59
N GLN A 11 -18.93 -10.30 22.46
CA GLN A 11 -18.99 -8.94 22.97
C GLN A 11 -18.78 -8.90 24.50
N LYS A 12 -19.38 -9.86 25.23
CA LYS A 12 -19.19 -9.99 26.68
C LYS A 12 -17.71 -10.23 27.02
N LEU A 13 -17.06 -11.16 26.34
CA LEU A 13 -15.64 -11.46 26.54
C LEU A 13 -14.77 -10.23 26.26
N LEU A 14 -14.97 -9.56 25.13
CA LEU A 14 -14.19 -8.36 24.78
C LEU A 14 -14.34 -7.25 25.82
N ASN A 15 -15.56 -7.03 26.31
CA ASN A 15 -15.80 -6.05 27.37
C ASN A 15 -15.13 -6.44 28.70
N GLN A 16 -15.13 -7.73 29.03
CA GLN A 16 -14.46 -8.24 30.23
C GLN A 16 -12.93 -8.07 30.16
N GLU A 17 -12.34 -8.40 29.02
CA GLU A 17 -10.87 -8.39 28.85
C GLU A 17 -10.31 -6.98 28.58
N PHE A 18 -11.01 -6.17 27.77
CA PHE A 18 -10.48 -4.90 27.24
C PHE A 18 -11.31 -3.67 27.63
N GLY A 19 -12.54 -3.83 28.11
CA GLY A 19 -13.46 -2.70 28.36
C GLY A 19 -13.01 -1.74 29.46
N HIS A 20 -12.07 -2.16 30.31
CA HIS A 20 -11.50 -1.37 31.39
C HIS A 20 -10.07 -0.89 31.11
N TRP A 21 -9.52 -1.15 29.92
CA TRP A 21 -8.19 -0.66 29.57
C TRP A 21 -8.18 0.86 29.47
N ASN A 22 -7.29 1.48 30.25
CA ASN A 22 -7.05 2.92 30.22
C ASN A 22 -5.56 3.21 29.99
N GLY A 23 -5.29 4.22 29.15
CA GLY A 23 -3.93 4.73 28.95
C GLY A 23 -3.57 5.68 30.08
N LYS A 24 -2.32 5.60 30.58
CA LYS A 24 -1.78 6.59 31.52
C LYS A 24 -1.46 7.93 30.85
N GLN A 25 -1.25 7.92 29.53
CA GLN A 25 -0.86 9.08 28.74
C GLN A 25 -2.03 9.55 27.88
N PRO A 26 -2.14 10.88 27.61
CA PRO A 26 -3.07 11.39 26.62
C PRO A 26 -2.82 10.72 25.26
N TYR A 27 -3.89 10.28 24.62
CA TYR A 27 -3.81 9.74 23.27
C TYR A 27 -3.75 10.90 22.26
N GLN A 28 -2.74 10.84 21.38
CA GLN A 28 -2.68 11.66 20.17
C GLN A 28 -2.32 10.76 19.00
N LYS A 29 -3.01 10.94 17.88
CA LYS A 29 -2.66 10.24 16.65
C LYS A 29 -1.38 10.82 16.08
N ILE A 30 -0.45 9.94 15.68
CA ILE A 30 0.73 10.33 14.90
C ILE A 30 0.25 10.49 13.46
N LEU A 31 0.27 11.73 12.97
CA LEU A 31 -0.09 12.06 11.60
C LEU A 31 1.19 12.22 10.78
N ILE A 32 1.11 11.87 9.51
CA ILE A 32 2.19 12.07 8.53
C ILE A 32 1.79 13.16 7.54
N ASP A 33 2.74 14.04 7.24
CA ASP A 33 2.58 15.07 6.23
C ASP A 33 3.14 14.59 4.89
N HIS A 34 2.53 15.06 3.80
CA HIS A 34 3.03 14.80 2.46
C HIS A 34 4.37 15.52 2.27
N VAL A 35 5.35 14.81 1.71
CA VAL A 35 6.66 15.36 1.38
C VAL A 35 6.95 15.07 -0.08
N ASP A 36 7.13 16.14 -0.86
CA ASP A 36 7.59 16.01 -2.23
C ASP A 36 9.07 15.63 -2.24
N PHE A 37 9.36 14.43 -2.76
CA PHE A 37 10.73 14.00 -2.98
C PHE A 37 11.22 14.53 -4.33
N PRO A 38 12.42 15.13 -4.38
CA PRO A 38 13.02 15.48 -5.66
C PRO A 38 13.21 14.22 -6.50
N ALA A 39 12.90 14.32 -7.79
CA ALA A 39 13.11 13.23 -8.73
C ALA A 39 14.59 12.84 -8.73
N GLN A 40 14.86 11.57 -8.43
CA GLN A 40 16.20 11.03 -8.39
C GLN A 40 16.22 9.60 -8.91
N GLN A 41 17.32 9.24 -9.55
CA GLN A 41 17.63 7.89 -9.93
C GLN A 41 18.90 7.48 -9.18
N VAL A 42 18.80 6.40 -8.40
CA VAL A 42 19.94 5.85 -7.68
C VAL A 42 20.24 4.48 -8.26
N HIS A 43 21.46 4.29 -8.76
CA HIS A 43 21.96 2.98 -9.12
C HIS A 43 22.86 2.49 -7.99
N VAL A 44 22.43 1.42 -7.32
CA VAL A 44 23.19 0.80 -6.23
C VAL A 44 23.74 -0.53 -6.72
N LEU A 45 25.05 -0.74 -6.55
CA LEU A 45 25.67 -2.04 -6.81
C LEU A 45 25.17 -3.05 -5.77
N SER A 46 24.40 -4.03 -6.23
CA SER A 46 24.15 -5.26 -5.48
C SER A 46 25.31 -6.24 -5.66
N GLU A 47 25.25 -7.39 -4.99
CA GLU A 47 26.05 -8.55 -5.38
C GLU A 47 25.90 -8.82 -6.89
N GLN A 48 26.99 -9.23 -7.54
CA GLN A 48 26.94 -9.60 -8.96
C GLN A 48 26.02 -10.80 -9.15
N ARG A 49 24.96 -10.60 -9.93
CA ARG A 49 24.01 -11.63 -10.34
C ARG A 49 23.64 -11.40 -11.80
N GLU A 50 23.15 -12.45 -12.46
CA GLU A 50 22.66 -12.37 -13.85
C GLU A 50 21.34 -11.60 -13.99
N PHE A 51 20.70 -11.25 -12.87
CA PHE A 51 19.45 -10.51 -12.82
C PHE A 51 19.56 -9.33 -11.85
N GLY A 52 18.82 -8.27 -12.15
CA GLY A 52 18.68 -7.09 -11.30
C GLY A 52 17.22 -6.81 -10.96
N SER A 53 17.00 -5.83 -10.09
CA SER A 53 15.68 -5.29 -9.80
C SER A 53 15.64 -3.80 -10.10
N TYR A 54 14.46 -3.34 -10.49
CA TYR A 54 14.14 -1.92 -10.63
C TYR A 54 12.94 -1.62 -9.73
N GLN A 55 13.06 -0.58 -8.92
CA GLN A 55 11.98 -0.09 -8.09
C GLN A 55 11.84 1.41 -8.26
N SER A 56 10.61 1.87 -8.42
CA SER A 56 10.23 3.28 -8.43
C SER A 56 9.17 3.53 -7.38
N VAL A 57 9.20 4.72 -6.80
CA VAL A 57 8.18 5.19 -5.85
C VAL A 57 7.78 6.59 -6.29
N LEU A 58 6.47 6.87 -6.27
CA LEU A 58 5.92 8.20 -6.53
C LEU A 58 5.06 8.60 -5.34
N SER A 59 5.50 9.58 -4.56
CA SER A 59 4.65 10.14 -3.51
C SER A 59 3.57 11.02 -4.13
N ILE A 60 2.36 10.91 -3.61
CA ILE A 60 1.19 11.66 -4.06
C ILE A 60 0.42 12.22 -2.86
N PRO A 61 -0.12 13.45 -2.93
CA PRO A 61 -0.86 14.06 -1.84
C PRO A 61 -2.31 13.55 -1.79
N VAL A 62 -2.49 12.23 -1.77
CA VAL A 62 -3.81 11.57 -1.81
C VAL A 62 -3.89 10.53 -0.71
N GLY A 63 -4.87 10.69 0.17
CA GLY A 63 -5.23 9.73 1.21
C GLY A 63 -6.46 8.90 0.86
N LYS A 64 -6.82 7.97 1.73
CA LYS A 64 -7.92 7.01 1.52
C LYS A 64 -9.28 7.68 1.32
N ASN A 65 -9.50 8.84 1.94
CA ASN A 65 -10.76 9.58 1.86
C ASN A 65 -10.74 10.72 0.83
N HIS A 66 -9.66 10.84 0.04
CA HIS A 66 -9.56 11.86 -1.00
C HIS A 66 -10.49 11.53 -2.18
N PRO A 67 -11.08 12.54 -2.88
CA PRO A 67 -11.92 12.31 -4.05
C PRO A 67 -11.25 11.47 -5.16
N ASP A 68 -9.93 11.60 -5.32
CA ASP A 68 -9.18 10.89 -6.36
C ASP A 68 -8.75 9.46 -5.96
N ALA A 69 -9.00 9.03 -4.72
CA ALA A 69 -8.56 7.72 -4.23
C ALA A 69 -9.07 6.58 -5.12
N SER A 70 -10.35 6.62 -5.53
CA SER A 70 -10.93 5.61 -6.41
C SER A 70 -10.29 5.57 -7.79
N ALA A 71 -9.92 6.74 -8.34
CA ALA A 71 -9.26 6.82 -9.64
C ALA A 71 -7.85 6.20 -9.58
N LEU A 72 -7.11 6.44 -8.51
CA LEU A 72 -5.77 5.88 -8.30
C LEU A 72 -5.81 4.36 -8.06
N ILE A 73 -6.81 3.84 -7.35
CA ILE A 73 -7.00 2.40 -7.19
C ILE A 73 -7.21 1.74 -8.56
N LEU A 74 -8.09 2.31 -9.40
CA LEU A 74 -8.31 1.81 -10.75
C LEU A 74 -7.04 1.90 -11.62
N MET A 75 -6.31 3.01 -11.51
CA MET A 75 -5.02 3.18 -12.18
C MET A 75 -4.03 2.08 -11.76
N ASN A 76 -3.90 1.78 -10.46
CA ASN A 76 -3.02 0.72 -9.97
C ASN A 76 -3.40 -0.65 -10.55
N TYR A 77 -4.70 -0.96 -10.60
CA TYR A 77 -5.20 -2.19 -11.20
C TYR A 77 -4.80 -2.32 -12.69
N ILE A 78 -5.00 -1.25 -13.46
CA ILE A 78 -4.66 -1.18 -14.89
C ILE A 78 -3.14 -1.26 -15.10
N LEU A 79 -2.37 -0.63 -14.21
CA LEU A 79 -0.92 -0.54 -14.35
C LEU A 79 -0.24 -1.89 -14.14
N GLY A 80 -0.51 -2.58 -13.02
CA GLY A 80 0.34 -3.69 -12.61
C GLY A 80 -0.30 -4.80 -11.75
N GLU A 81 -1.56 -4.72 -11.33
CA GLU A 81 -2.14 -5.80 -10.50
C GLU A 81 -2.40 -7.09 -11.31
N SER A 82 -2.93 -6.97 -12.53
CA SER A 82 -3.18 -8.13 -13.38
C SER A 82 -1.87 -8.70 -13.94
N GLN A 83 -1.59 -9.97 -13.67
CA GLN A 83 -0.38 -10.65 -14.17
C GLN A 83 -0.41 -10.95 -15.68
N ILE A 84 -1.54 -10.74 -16.33
CA ILE A 84 -1.73 -11.04 -17.76
C ILE A 84 -2.06 -9.77 -18.53
N SER A 85 -3.10 -9.05 -18.12
CA SER A 85 -3.69 -7.96 -18.91
C SER A 85 -3.28 -6.56 -18.48
N SER A 86 -2.49 -6.40 -17.42
CA SER A 86 -2.01 -5.07 -17.01
C SER A 86 -1.03 -4.49 -18.02
N ARG A 87 -0.83 -3.17 -17.98
CA ARG A 87 0.13 -2.49 -18.87
C ARG A 87 1.56 -3.01 -18.68
N LEU A 88 1.98 -3.22 -17.43
CA LEU A 88 3.30 -3.77 -17.14
C LEU A 88 3.45 -5.21 -17.65
N ALA A 89 2.40 -6.04 -17.54
CA ALA A 89 2.39 -7.40 -18.09
C ALA A 89 2.60 -7.40 -19.60
N GLN A 90 1.78 -6.64 -20.31
CA GLN A 90 1.78 -6.61 -21.77
C GLN A 90 3.09 -6.06 -22.33
N GLU A 91 3.59 -4.95 -21.77
CA GLU A 91 4.79 -4.31 -22.30
C GLU A 91 6.07 -4.99 -21.84
N LEU A 92 6.25 -5.28 -20.55
CA LEU A 92 7.55 -5.76 -20.05
C LEU A 92 7.73 -7.27 -20.17
N ARG A 93 6.69 -8.06 -19.93
CA ARG A 93 6.76 -9.53 -19.98
C ARG A 93 6.42 -10.05 -21.38
N GLU A 94 5.22 -9.79 -21.88
CA GLU A 94 4.72 -10.44 -23.10
C GLU A 94 5.42 -9.94 -24.37
N LYS A 95 5.48 -8.62 -24.55
CA LYS A 95 5.98 -8.02 -25.79
C LYS A 95 7.50 -7.98 -25.88
N ASN A 96 8.18 -7.59 -24.79
CA ASN A 96 9.62 -7.37 -24.80
C ASN A 96 10.44 -8.42 -24.04
N ALA A 97 9.80 -9.36 -23.31
CA ALA A 97 10.47 -10.42 -22.55
C ALA A 97 11.62 -9.94 -21.64
N LEU A 98 11.45 -8.76 -21.01
CA LEU A 98 12.49 -8.11 -20.20
C LEU A 98 12.49 -8.55 -18.73
N VAL A 99 11.34 -9.00 -18.22
CA VAL A 99 11.15 -9.26 -16.79
C VAL A 99 10.46 -10.60 -16.55
N TYR A 100 10.89 -11.27 -15.48
CA TYR A 100 10.16 -12.41 -14.93
C TYR A 100 9.01 -11.94 -14.03
N GLY A 101 9.24 -10.92 -13.21
CA GLY A 101 8.28 -10.35 -12.26
C GLY A 101 8.08 -8.84 -12.47
N PHE A 102 6.86 -8.39 -12.25
CA PHE A 102 6.47 -6.98 -12.22
C PHE A 102 5.28 -6.81 -11.28
N GLY A 103 5.02 -5.57 -10.88
CA GLY A 103 3.83 -5.20 -10.13
C GLY A 103 3.80 -3.70 -9.85
N SER A 104 2.65 -3.24 -9.40
CA SER A 104 2.47 -1.91 -8.82
C SER A 104 1.69 -2.04 -7.53
N GLY A 105 1.94 -1.13 -6.59
CA GLY A 105 1.21 -1.01 -5.35
C GLY A 105 0.76 0.42 -5.17
N LEU A 106 -0.35 0.58 -4.45
CA LEU A 106 -0.85 1.87 -4.00
C LEU A 106 -1.11 1.78 -2.50
N GLN A 107 -0.46 2.65 -1.74
CA GLN A 107 -0.69 2.85 -0.33
C GLN A 107 -1.29 4.24 -0.12
N LEU A 108 -2.46 4.29 0.52
CA LEU A 108 -3.13 5.55 0.87
C LEU A 108 -3.27 5.62 2.38
N ASP A 109 -2.81 6.70 2.98
CA ASP A 109 -2.97 6.94 4.41
C ASP A 109 -4.45 7.08 4.78
N ARG A 110 -4.82 6.58 5.95
CA ARG A 110 -6.21 6.57 6.39
C ARG A 110 -6.71 7.96 6.82
N ASP A 111 -5.81 8.77 7.37
CA ASP A 111 -6.12 9.94 8.19
C ASP A 111 -5.62 11.24 7.56
N THR A 112 -4.54 11.20 6.77
CA THR A 112 -4.00 12.35 6.03
C THR A 112 -3.95 12.09 4.53
N ASN A 113 -3.78 13.16 3.75
CA ASN A 113 -3.67 13.08 2.29
C ASN A 113 -2.24 12.73 1.87
N VAL A 114 -1.80 11.53 2.21
CA VAL A 114 -0.47 11.00 1.90
C VAL A 114 -0.62 9.63 1.26
N GLY A 115 0.03 9.44 0.11
CA GLY A 115 0.06 8.17 -0.57
C GLY A 115 1.35 7.95 -1.37
N ALA A 116 1.56 6.69 -1.77
CA ALA A 116 2.70 6.24 -2.57
C ALA A 116 2.40 4.95 -3.35
#